data_AF-A0A2G9C723-F1
#
_entry.id   AF-A0A2G9C723-F1
#
_cell.length_a   1.000
_cell.length_b   1.000
_cell.length_c   1.000
_cell.angle_alpha   90.00
_cell.angle_beta   90.00
_cell.angle_gamma   90.00
#
_symmetry.space_group_name_H-M   'P 1'
#
loop_
_entity.id
_entity.type
_entity.pdbx_description
1 polymer ?
#
loop_
_entity_poly.entity_id
_entity_poly.type
_entity_poly.pdbx_seq_one_letter_code
_entity_poly.pdbx_strand_id
1 'polypeptide(L)'
;MKTLFKTLLILGFILVGVATLLGWGAVHLLGDTPGVHLTIDGDDVVWTSLGLADAFGAGLGLIIAIGVMCLIVPLLLLLGLGLPLLIIGALVVAGLAALVGVGAIVGSPLILIGFVIWLLVRDKPRKAPAVPPAAPIASTGPGAPTEPTLHA
;
A
#
# COMPACT_ATOMS: atom_id res chain seq x y z
N MET A 1 4.47 -4.11 -7.16
CA MET A 1 3.76 -5.08 -8.03
C MET A 1 3.95 -6.53 -7.57
N LYS A 2 5.19 -6.99 -7.32
CA LYS A 2 5.48 -8.38 -6.90
C LYS A 2 4.83 -8.81 -5.57
N THR A 3 4.64 -7.90 -4.62
CA THR A 3 4.13 -8.23 -3.28
C THR A 3 2.62 -8.40 -3.25
N LEU A 4 1.85 -7.42 -3.73
CA LEU A 4 0.38 -7.47 -3.73
C LEU A 4 -0.19 -8.66 -4.51
N PHE A 5 0.36 -8.94 -5.69
CA PHE A 5 -0.05 -10.11 -6.48
C PHE A 5 0.22 -11.42 -5.75
N LYS A 6 1.39 -11.53 -5.10
CA LYS A 6 1.77 -12.73 -4.33
C LYS A 6 0.86 -12.90 -3.11
N THR A 7 0.52 -11.81 -2.42
CA THR A 7 -0.39 -11.83 -1.25
C THR A 7 -1.80 -12.25 -1.66
N LEU A 8 -2.36 -11.69 -2.74
CA LEU A 8 -3.68 -12.06 -3.22
C LEU A 8 -3.74 -13.50 -3.74
N LEU A 9 -2.68 -13.97 -4.40
CA LEU A 9 -2.58 -15.36 -4.86
C LEU A 9 -2.51 -16.34 -3.70
N ILE A 10 -1.72 -16.03 -2.65
CA ILE A 10 -1.67 -16.83 -1.42
C ILE A 10 -3.05 -16.85 -0.75
N LEU A 11 -3.72 -15.71 -0.64
CA LEU A 11 -5.05 -15.63 -0.04
C LEU A 11 -6.08 -16.45 -0.84
N GLY A 12 -6.03 -16.39 -2.17
CA GLY A 12 -6.87 -17.23 -3.04
C GLY A 12 -6.61 -18.73 -2.82
N PHE A 13 -5.34 -19.13 -2.71
CA PHE A 13 -4.98 -20.52 -2.44
C PHE A 13 -5.48 -21.00 -1.07
N ILE A 14 -5.40 -20.14 -0.04
CA ILE A 14 -5.94 -20.42 1.29
C ILE A 14 -7.46 -20.59 1.22
N LEU A 15 -8.15 -19.70 0.51
CA LEU A 15 -9.61 -19.77 0.37
C LEU A 15 -10.06 -21.06 -0.33
N VAL A 16 -9.35 -21.45 -1.41
CA VAL A 16 -9.58 -22.73 -2.09
C VAL A 16 -9.38 -23.87 -1.11
N GLY A 17 -8.24 -23.93 -0.41
CA GLY A 17 -7.96 -24.99 0.56
C GLY A 17 -9.02 -25.12 1.65
N VAL A 18 -9.49 -23.99 2.20
CA VAL A 18 -10.57 -23.96 3.19
C VAL A 18 -11.87 -24.49 2.59
N ALA A 19 -12.24 -24.07 1.38
CA ALA A 19 -13.42 -24.56 0.68
C ALA A 19 -13.37 -26.07 0.41
N THR A 20 -12.20 -26.61 0.01
CA THR A 20 -12.01 -28.04 -0.23
C THR A 20 -12.14 -28.83 1.08
N LEU A 21 -11.57 -28.34 2.19
CA LEU A 21 -11.69 -28.97 3.50
C LEU A 21 -13.12 -28.97 4.02
N LEU A 22 -13.85 -27.86 3.85
CA LEU A 22 -15.27 -27.75 4.19
C LEU A 22 -16.13 -28.69 3.33
N GLY A 23 -15.86 -28.75 2.03
CA GLY A 23 -16.55 -29.68 1.11
C GLY A 23 -16.29 -31.14 1.48
N TRP A 24 -15.04 -31.51 1.76
CA TRP A 24 -14.69 -32.84 2.25
C TRP A 24 -15.39 -33.19 3.56
N GLY A 25 -15.38 -32.26 4.53
CA GLY A 25 -16.08 -32.43 5.79
C GLY A 25 -17.59 -32.61 5.61
N ALA A 26 -18.21 -31.84 4.71
CA ALA A 26 -19.63 -31.98 4.40
C ALA A 26 -19.97 -33.35 3.82
N VAL A 27 -19.14 -33.87 2.90
CA VAL A 27 -19.32 -35.20 2.31
C VAL A 27 -19.14 -36.30 3.36
N HIS A 28 -18.16 -36.18 4.25
CA HIS A 28 -17.93 -37.17 5.31
C HIS A 28 -19.08 -37.20 6.33
N LEU A 29 -19.61 -36.04 6.69
CA LEU A 29 -20.75 -35.94 7.61
C LEU A 29 -22.04 -36.48 6.99
N LEU A 30 -22.26 -36.27 5.68
CA LEU A 30 -23.41 -36.84 4.97
C LEU A 30 -23.25 -38.34 4.74
N GLY A 31 -22.02 -38.81 4.46
CA GLY A 31 -21.72 -40.22 4.19
C GLY A 31 -21.88 -41.13 5.41
N ASP A 32 -21.67 -40.62 6.63
CA ASP A 32 -21.87 -41.36 7.88
C ASP A 32 -23.35 -41.42 8.32
N THR A 33 -24.28 -40.82 7.57
CA THR A 33 -25.71 -40.82 7.93
C THR A 33 -26.38 -42.11 7.44
N PRO A 34 -26.91 -42.98 8.32
CA PRO A 34 -27.55 -44.23 7.90
C PRO A 34 -28.82 -43.91 7.09
N GLY A 35 -28.85 -44.38 5.85
CA GLY A 35 -29.98 -44.20 4.91
C GLY A 35 -29.69 -43.31 3.69
N VAL A 36 -28.47 -42.75 3.56
CA VAL A 36 -28.07 -41.97 2.39
C VAL A 36 -27.26 -42.85 1.43
N HIS A 37 -27.91 -43.30 0.35
CA HIS A 37 -27.24 -44.01 -0.75
C HIS A 37 -26.93 -43.01 -1.87
N LEU A 38 -25.66 -42.96 -2.29
CA LEU A 38 -25.23 -42.10 -3.38
C LEU A 38 -25.47 -42.83 -4.70
N THR A 39 -26.57 -42.51 -5.36
CA THR A 39 -26.90 -43.05 -6.69
C THR A 39 -26.40 -42.10 -7.76
N ILE A 40 -25.58 -42.58 -8.70
CA ILE A 40 -25.18 -41.81 -9.88
C ILE A 40 -25.81 -42.50 -11.09
N ASP A 41 -26.66 -41.77 -11.82
CA ASP A 41 -27.38 -42.28 -13.01
C ASP A 41 -28.27 -43.52 -12.75
N GLY A 42 -28.76 -43.67 -11.51
CA GLY A 42 -29.64 -44.77 -11.12
C GLY A 42 -28.93 -46.05 -10.64
N ASP A 43 -27.61 -46.11 -10.74
CA ASP A 43 -26.81 -47.20 -10.18
C ASP A 43 -26.25 -46.83 -8.79
N ASP A 44 -26.32 -47.78 -7.87
CA ASP A 44 -25.66 -47.70 -6.57
C ASP A 44 -24.15 -47.77 -6.79
N VAL A 45 -23.46 -46.66 -6.49
CA VAL A 45 -22.01 -46.55 -6.70
C VAL A 45 -21.28 -47.33 -5.62
N VAL A 46 -21.17 -48.64 -5.82
CA VAL A 46 -20.29 -49.50 -5.04
C VAL A 46 -18.89 -49.31 -5.60
N TRP A 47 -18.03 -48.66 -4.82
CA TRP A 47 -16.65 -48.27 -5.16
C TRP A 47 -15.74 -49.43 -5.65
N THR A 48 -16.22 -50.66 -5.59
CA THR A 48 -15.45 -51.89 -5.83
C THR A 48 -15.44 -52.34 -7.30
N SER A 49 -16.29 -51.79 -8.19
CA SER A 49 -16.41 -52.26 -9.58
C SER A 49 -16.17 -51.20 -10.66
N LEU A 50 -15.23 -50.27 -10.44
CA LEU A 50 -14.81 -49.33 -11.48
C LEU A 50 -14.13 -50.09 -12.63
N GLY A 51 -14.82 -50.20 -13.76
CA GLY A 51 -14.24 -50.72 -14.99
C GLY A 51 -13.02 -49.90 -15.42
N LEU A 52 -12.09 -50.50 -16.17
CA LEU A 52 -10.82 -49.87 -16.56
C LEU A 52 -11.02 -48.56 -17.34
N ALA A 53 -12.09 -48.47 -18.13
CA ALA A 53 -12.51 -47.24 -18.84
C ALA A 53 -13.01 -46.16 -17.89
N ASP A 54 -13.72 -46.55 -16.82
CA ASP A 54 -14.31 -45.65 -15.84
C ASP A 54 -13.24 -45.09 -14.89
N ALA A 55 -12.28 -45.93 -14.48
CA ALA A 55 -11.10 -45.51 -13.74
C ALA A 55 -10.23 -44.51 -14.53
N PHE A 56 -10.12 -44.67 -15.85
CA PHE A 56 -9.39 -43.74 -16.70
C PHE A 56 -10.14 -42.40 -16.86
N GLY A 57 -11.46 -42.45 -17.06
CA GLY A 57 -12.32 -41.27 -17.10
C GLY A 57 -12.28 -40.48 -15.79
N ALA A 58 -12.38 -41.18 -14.65
CA ALA A 58 -12.26 -40.59 -13.32
C ALA A 58 -10.87 -39.99 -13.08
N GLY A 59 -9.79 -40.68 -13.48
CA GLY A 59 -8.42 -40.16 -13.36
C GLY A 59 -8.17 -38.90 -14.18
N LEU A 60 -8.61 -38.89 -15.45
CA LEU A 60 -8.49 -37.73 -16.33
C LEU A 60 -9.36 -36.56 -15.84
N GLY A 61 -10.58 -36.85 -15.41
CA GLY A 61 -11.48 -35.88 -14.78
C GLY A 61 -10.89 -35.28 -13.51
N LEU A 62 -10.23 -36.09 -12.67
CA LEU A 62 -9.57 -35.63 -11.45
C LEU A 62 -8.39 -34.70 -11.77
N ILE A 63 -7.56 -35.01 -12.76
CA ILE A 63 -6.44 -34.15 -13.16
C ILE A 63 -6.95 -32.80 -13.67
N ILE A 64 -7.98 -32.81 -14.52
CA ILE A 64 -8.60 -31.58 -15.03
C ILE A 64 -9.23 -30.78 -13.88
N ALA A 65 -9.97 -31.44 -13.00
CA ALA A 65 -10.60 -30.81 -11.85
C ALA A 65 -9.56 -30.16 -10.92
N ILE A 66 -8.44 -30.84 -10.63
CA ILE A 66 -7.32 -30.28 -9.86
C ILE A 66 -6.72 -29.07 -10.59
N GLY A 67 -6.50 -29.17 -11.90
CA GLY A 67 -5.97 -28.06 -12.69
C GLY A 67 -6.87 -26.83 -12.67
N VAL A 68 -8.18 -27.03 -12.85
CA VAL A 68 -9.20 -25.97 -12.79
C VAL A 68 -9.28 -25.37 -11.38
N MET A 69 -9.31 -26.20 -10.34
CA MET A 69 -9.33 -25.73 -8.95
C MET A 69 -8.08 -24.94 -8.57
N CYS A 70 -6.89 -25.38 -8.98
CA CYS A 70 -5.63 -24.72 -8.62
C CYS A 70 -5.35 -23.47 -9.45
N LEU A 71 -5.88 -23.36 -10.67
CA LEU A 71 -5.58 -22.25 -11.57
C LEU A 71 -6.78 -21.32 -11.77
N ILE A 72 -7.91 -21.87 -12.23
CA ILE A 72 -9.06 -21.07 -12.64
C ILE A 72 -9.78 -20.47 -11.42
N VAL A 73 -10.01 -21.25 -10.36
CA VAL A 73 -10.71 -20.76 -9.17
C VAL A 73 -9.99 -19.60 -8.48
N PRO A 74 -8.67 -19.64 -8.21
CA PRO A 74 -7.99 -18.48 -7.63
C PRO A 74 -7.96 -17.30 -8.60
N LEU A 75 -7.86 -17.52 -9.92
CA LEU A 75 -7.98 -16.44 -10.91
C LEU A 75 -9.37 -15.80 -10.90
N LEU A 76 -10.43 -16.60 -10.82
CA LEU A 76 -11.82 -16.13 -10.71
C LEU A 76 -12.06 -15.39 -9.40
N LEU A 77 -11.49 -15.84 -8.28
CA LEU A 77 -11.54 -15.09 -7.03
C LEU A 77 -10.76 -13.77 -7.13
N LEU A 78 -9.60 -13.77 -7.79
CA LEU A 78 -8.82 -12.56 -8.01
C LEU A 78 -9.56 -11.55 -8.89
N LEU A 79 -10.20 -12.02 -9.95
CA LEU A 79 -10.88 -11.16 -10.90
C LEU A 79 -12.28 -10.78 -10.41
N GLY A 80 -13.03 -11.75 -9.89
CA GLY A 80 -14.40 -11.57 -9.40
C GLY A 80 -14.46 -10.82 -8.08
N LEU A 81 -13.57 -11.12 -7.12
CA LEU A 81 -13.54 -10.43 -5.82
C LEU A 81 -12.46 -9.34 -5.79
N GLY A 82 -11.29 -9.57 -6.39
CA GLY A 82 -10.20 -8.59 -6.35
C GLY A 82 -10.47 -7.35 -7.20
N LEU A 83 -11.12 -7.45 -8.36
CA LEU A 83 -11.48 -6.28 -9.19
C LEU A 83 -12.47 -5.33 -8.49
N PRO A 84 -13.63 -5.77 -7.95
CA PRO A 84 -14.53 -4.86 -7.25
C PRO A 84 -13.87 -4.27 -5.99
N LEU A 85 -13.08 -5.06 -5.27
CA LEU A 85 -12.34 -4.56 -4.11
C LEU A 85 -11.30 -3.50 -4.49
N LEU A 86 -10.66 -3.66 -5.66
CA LEU A 86 -9.74 -2.67 -6.22
C LEU A 86 -10.46 -1.36 -6.60
N ILE A 87 -11.64 -1.46 -7.21
CA ILE A 87 -12.47 -0.30 -7.57
C ILE A 87 -12.87 0.46 -6.30
N ILE A 88 -13.37 -0.24 -5.28
CA ILE A 88 -13.75 0.38 -4.00
C ILE A 88 -12.53 1.05 -3.35
N GLY A 89 -11.39 0.35 -3.29
CA GLY A 89 -10.15 0.90 -2.74
C GLY A 89 -9.69 2.15 -3.49
N ALA A 90 -9.75 2.15 -4.82
CA ALA A 90 -9.40 3.30 -5.64
C ALA A 90 -10.33 4.50 -5.38
N LEU A 91 -11.64 4.26 -5.27
CA LEU A 91 -12.62 5.30 -4.94
C LEU A 91 -12.38 5.92 -3.56
N VAL A 92 -12.04 5.09 -2.56
CA VAL A 92 -11.72 5.57 -1.21
C VAL A 92 -10.47 6.45 -1.23
N VAL A 93 -9.39 6.00 -1.89
CA VAL A 93 -8.15 6.78 -2.02
C VAL A 93 -8.40 8.09 -2.78
N ALA A 94 -9.15 8.04 -3.87
CA ALA A 94 -9.53 9.24 -4.63
C ALA A 94 -10.36 10.20 -3.77
N GLY A 95 -11.31 9.69 -2.98
CA GLY A 95 -12.11 10.48 -2.05
C GLY A 95 -11.26 11.15 -0.97
N LEU A 96 -10.32 10.42 -0.38
CA LEU A 96 -9.36 10.97 0.59
C LEU A 96 -8.47 12.05 -0.05
N ALA A 97 -7.95 11.79 -1.25
CA ALA A 97 -7.15 12.76 -1.98
C ALA A 97 -7.95 14.04 -2.31
N ALA A 98 -9.23 13.89 -2.67
CA ALA A 98 -10.13 15.02 -2.90
C ALA A 98 -10.38 15.81 -1.61
N LEU A 99 -10.65 15.13 -0.49
CA LEU A 99 -10.80 15.75 0.83
C LEU A 99 -9.54 16.53 1.24
N VAL A 100 -8.37 15.94 1.07
CA VAL A 100 -7.09 16.61 1.34
C VAL A 100 -6.87 17.76 0.37
N GLY A 101 -7.20 17.62 -0.90
CA GLY A 101 -7.07 18.68 -1.91
C GLY A 101 -7.97 19.88 -1.61
N VAL A 102 -9.25 19.65 -1.33
CA VAL A 102 -10.19 20.71 -0.94
C VAL A 102 -9.79 21.33 0.40
N GLY A 103 -9.43 20.49 1.37
CA GLY A 103 -8.92 20.95 2.67
C GLY A 103 -7.65 21.79 2.54
N ALA A 104 -6.76 21.45 1.60
CA ALA A 104 -5.58 22.23 1.29
C ALA A 104 -5.93 23.55 0.61
N ILE A 105 -6.88 23.60 -0.33
CA ILE A 105 -7.28 24.86 -0.98
C ILE A 105 -7.93 25.82 0.03
N VAL A 106 -8.85 25.31 0.86
CA VAL A 106 -9.55 26.12 1.87
C VAL A 106 -8.64 26.47 3.05
N GLY A 107 -7.79 25.53 3.47
CA GLY A 107 -6.84 25.71 4.58
C GLY A 107 -5.56 26.45 4.19
N SER A 108 -5.19 26.48 2.91
CA SER A 108 -4.01 27.18 2.37
C SER A 108 -3.89 28.63 2.84
N PRO A 109 -4.94 29.47 2.77
CA PRO A 109 -4.84 30.85 3.27
C PRO A 109 -4.54 30.89 4.79
N LEU A 110 -5.10 29.99 5.60
CA LEU A 110 -4.81 29.95 7.04
C LEU A 110 -3.40 29.41 7.34
N ILE A 111 -2.95 28.38 6.62
CA ILE A 111 -1.60 27.82 6.75
C ILE A 111 -0.56 28.87 6.35
N LEU A 112 -0.82 29.64 5.29
CA LEU A 112 0.04 30.74 4.86
C LEU A 112 0.11 31.84 5.92
N ILE A 113 -1.04 32.28 6.46
CA ILE A 113 -1.10 33.28 7.54
C ILE A 113 -0.35 32.79 8.78
N GLY A 114 -0.56 31.54 9.19
CA GLY A 114 0.15 30.93 10.30
C GLY A 114 1.67 30.86 10.05
N PHE A 115 2.08 30.50 8.84
CA PHE A 115 3.50 30.44 8.46
C PHE A 115 4.16 31.82 8.42
N VAL A 116 3.45 32.85 7.96
CA VAL A 116 3.89 34.25 7.97
C VAL A 116 4.02 34.76 9.41
N ILE A 117 3.01 34.53 10.27
CA ILE A 117 3.07 34.90 11.70
C ILE A 117 4.24 34.17 12.38
N TRP A 118 4.42 32.89 12.10
CA TRP A 118 5.52 32.10 12.65
C TRP A 118 6.89 32.62 12.21
N LEU A 119 7.05 32.98 10.93
CA LEU A 119 8.25 33.65 10.43
C LEU A 119 8.47 34.99 11.13
N LEU A 120 7.45 35.83 11.31
CA LEU A 120 7.53 37.11 12.02
C LEU A 120 7.91 36.94 13.51
N VAL A 121 7.41 35.90 14.18
CA VAL A 121 7.79 35.59 15.57
C VAL A 121 9.21 35.03 15.66
N ARG A 122 9.64 34.24 14.66
CA ARG A 122 10.98 33.66 14.57
C ARG A 122 12.04 34.71 14.20
N ASP A 123 11.72 35.62 13.29
CA ASP A 123 12.52 36.77 12.86
C ASP A 123 12.33 37.98 13.78
N LYS A 124 12.02 37.75 15.06
CA LYS A 124 12.22 38.77 16.08
C LYS A 124 13.67 39.24 15.91
N PRO A 125 13.92 40.52 15.57
CA PRO A 125 15.25 40.96 15.21
C PRO A 125 16.14 40.67 16.40
N ARG A 126 17.10 39.76 16.20
CA ARG A 126 18.23 39.62 17.11
C ARG A 126 18.85 41.01 17.11
N LYS A 127 18.59 41.77 18.18
CA LYS A 127 19.00 43.17 18.33
C LYS A 127 20.42 43.24 17.81
N ALA A 128 20.60 43.88 16.65
CA ALA A 128 21.93 44.03 16.08
C ALA A 128 22.79 44.62 17.20
N PRO A 129 23.96 44.04 17.53
CA PRO A 129 24.85 44.64 18.49
C PRO A 129 25.02 46.10 18.07
N ALA A 130 24.60 47.02 18.92
CA ALA A 130 24.81 48.43 18.68
C ALA A 130 26.33 48.58 18.52
N VAL A 131 26.78 48.75 17.28
CA VAL A 131 28.17 49.05 16.99
C VAL A 131 28.42 50.39 17.69
N PRO A 132 29.33 50.47 18.67
CA PRO A 132 29.64 51.72 19.33
C PRO A 132 30.08 52.75 18.29
N PRO A 133 29.74 54.04 18.46
CA PRO A 133 30.10 55.06 17.50
C PRO A 133 31.62 55.06 17.28
N ALA A 134 32.02 55.00 16.02
CA ALA A 134 33.42 55.04 15.61
C ALA A 134 34.11 56.26 16.24
N ALA A 135 35.21 56.02 16.96
CA ALA A 135 36.09 57.07 17.42
C ALA A 135 36.64 57.85 16.20
N PRO A 136 36.76 59.18 16.26
CA PRO A 136 37.28 59.95 15.14
C PRO A 136 38.76 59.61 14.96
N ILE A 137 39.09 58.98 13.84
CA ILE A 137 40.47 58.78 13.40
C ILE A 137 40.94 60.14 12.90
N ALA A 138 41.87 60.75 13.65
CA ALA A 138 42.56 61.95 13.26
C ALA A 138 43.19 61.76 11.88
N SER A 139 42.86 62.64 10.94
CA SER A 139 43.42 62.70 9.61
C SER A 139 44.92 63.00 9.68
N THR A 140 45.77 61.98 9.54
CA THR A 140 47.18 62.19 9.19
C THR A 140 47.25 62.47 7.70
N GLY A 141 47.20 63.75 7.33
CA GLY A 141 47.47 64.21 5.97
C GLY A 141 48.93 63.95 5.58
N PRO A 142 49.23 63.61 4.31
CA PRO A 142 50.59 63.43 3.84
C PRO A 142 51.24 64.79 3.56
N GLY A 143 52.22 65.16 4.37
CA GLY A 143 53.02 66.36 4.16
C GLY A 143 54.43 66.17 4.69
N ALA A 144 55.32 65.72 3.80
CA ALA A 144 56.75 66.05 3.87
C ALA A 144 57.02 67.06 2.74
N PRO A 145 58.18 67.76 2.65
CA PRO A 145 59.30 67.92 3.60
C PRO A 145 59.79 69.39 3.73
N THR A 146 60.39 69.79 4.87
CA THR A 146 61.41 70.88 4.89
C THR A 146 62.28 70.79 6.17
N GLU A 147 63.54 70.35 6.02
CA GLU A 147 64.68 70.94 6.76
C GLU A 147 64.90 72.39 6.25
N PRO A 148 65.62 73.33 6.92
CA PRO A 148 66.71 73.14 7.90
C PRO A 148 66.71 74.11 9.12
N THR A 149 67.72 73.94 9.99
CA THR A 149 68.52 74.98 10.73
C THR A 149 68.62 74.89 12.27
N LEU A 150 69.89 74.71 12.68
CA LEU A 150 70.65 75.34 13.78
C LEU A 150 70.41 74.97 15.25
N HIS A 151 71.55 75.05 15.98
CA HIS A 151 71.84 74.85 17.41
C HIS A 151 72.31 73.41 17.74
N ALA A 152 73.56 73.15 18.17
CA ALA A 152 74.74 73.97 18.45
C ALA A 152 75.99 73.06 18.36
#